data_AF-A0A5D0D0K8-F1
#
_entry.id   AF-A0A5D0D0K8-F1
#
_cell.length_a   1.000
_cell.length_b   1.000
_cell.length_c   1.000
_cell.angle_alpha   90.00
_cell.angle_beta   90.00
_cell.angle_gamma   90.00
#
_symmetry.space_group_name_H-M   'P 1'
#
loop_
_entity.id
_entity.type
_entity.pdbx_description
1 polymer ?
#
loop_
_entity_poly.entity_id
_entity_poly.type
_entity_poly.pdbx_seq_one_letter_code
_entity_poly.pdbx_strand_id
1 'polypeptide(L)'
;MKKRLWRKERNKMAERAANSGHVMAECGKAAAREGARREWDEESLGDVFMSNLDRSLQLSDPWGKYADLSRNERISKLFLCTPAQKTELMSGCRILPVLRTQVSVLFQAVAASLEKVSGDLVQSMVEMNEEGFGRALVYSGRTVLVVHSIRGGVPFPFAEHDKLRLYGISCIREGLKNRERFRQLQLSPFS
;
A
#
# COMPACT_ATOMS: atom_id res chain seq x y z
N MET A 1 16.50 -4.33 54.44
CA MET A 1 15.45 -5.09 53.71
C MET A 1 15.04 -4.49 52.35
N LYS A 2 14.91 -3.16 52.20
CA LYS A 2 14.37 -2.51 50.97
C LYS A 2 15.21 -2.73 49.68
N LYS A 3 16.55 -2.80 49.75
CA LYS A 3 17.41 -2.99 48.55
C LYS A 3 17.21 -4.32 47.81
N ARG A 4 16.82 -5.39 48.51
CA ARG A 4 16.56 -6.71 47.90
C ARG A 4 15.24 -6.75 47.11
N LEU A 5 14.24 -6.00 47.57
CA LEU A 5 12.92 -5.93 46.94
C LEU A 5 12.99 -5.21 45.58
N TRP A 6 13.66 -4.06 45.55
CA TRP A 6 13.91 -3.29 44.32
C TRP A 6 14.74 -4.04 43.27
N ARG A 7 15.62 -4.96 43.71
CA ARG A 7 16.41 -5.80 42.78
C ARG A 7 15.54 -6.89 42.15
N LYS A 8 14.59 -7.46 42.90
CA LYS A 8 13.62 -8.43 42.38
C LYS A 8 12.63 -7.79 41.40
N GLU A 9 12.12 -6.60 41.69
CA GLU A 9 11.20 -5.88 40.80
C GLU A 9 11.86 -5.49 39.48
N ARG A 10 13.12 -5.02 39.50
CA ARG A 10 13.87 -4.71 38.28
C ARG A 10 14.13 -5.95 37.41
N ASN A 11 14.48 -7.09 38.00
CA ASN A 11 14.63 -8.34 37.24
C ASN A 11 13.31 -8.78 36.61
N LYS A 12 12.19 -8.67 37.34
CA LYS A 12 10.87 -9.05 36.84
C LYS A 12 10.38 -8.14 35.71
N MET A 13 10.72 -6.84 35.76
CA MET A 13 10.48 -5.89 34.67
C MET A 13 11.34 -6.20 33.44
N ALA A 14 12.61 -6.56 33.64
CA ALA A 14 13.53 -6.93 32.55
C ALA A 14 13.11 -8.24 31.85
N GLU A 15 12.68 -9.26 32.60
CA GLU A 15 12.13 -10.50 32.04
C GLU A 15 10.86 -10.25 31.23
N ARG A 16 9.97 -9.38 31.71
CA ARG A 16 8.76 -9.00 30.97
C ARG A 16 9.08 -8.27 29.67
N ALA A 17 10.06 -7.36 29.69
CA ALA A 17 10.51 -6.65 28.49
C ALA A 17 11.18 -7.59 27.47
N ALA A 18 11.99 -8.55 27.94
CA ALA A 18 12.59 -9.58 27.09
C ALA A 18 11.54 -10.50 26.48
N ASN A 19 10.54 -10.91 27.26
CA ASN A 19 9.46 -11.78 26.79
C ASN A 19 8.54 -11.04 25.79
N SER A 20 8.25 -9.75 26.00
CA SER A 20 7.52 -8.95 25.01
C SER A 20 8.30 -8.75 23.71
N GLY A 21 9.62 -8.57 23.79
CA GLY A 21 10.47 -8.48 22.60
C GLY A 21 10.51 -9.79 21.80
N HIS A 22 10.56 -10.94 22.50
CA HIS A 22 10.51 -12.26 21.88
C HIS A 22 9.15 -12.52 21.20
N VAL A 23 8.03 -12.22 21.87
CA VAL A 23 6.68 -12.39 21.31
C VAL A 23 6.46 -11.50 20.08
N MET A 24 6.92 -10.24 20.11
CA MET A 24 6.83 -9.35 18.94
C MET A 24 7.70 -9.83 17.76
N ALA A 25 8.90 -10.35 18.06
CA ALA A 25 9.78 -10.92 17.04
C ALA A 25 9.22 -12.23 16.46
N GLU A 26 8.59 -13.09 17.27
CA GLU A 26 7.92 -14.30 16.80
C GLU A 26 6.65 -13.99 16.00
N CYS A 27 5.87 -12.99 16.40
CA CYS A 27 4.68 -12.55 15.66
C CYS A 27 5.06 -12.00 14.27
N GLY A 28 6.14 -11.21 14.18
CA GLY A 28 6.68 -10.75 12.90
C GLY A 28 7.21 -11.89 12.02
N LYS A 29 7.88 -12.89 12.63
CA LYS A 29 8.37 -14.09 11.92
C LYS A 29 7.24 -15.02 11.49
N ALA A 30 6.16 -15.13 12.25
CA ALA A 30 4.98 -15.93 11.92
C ALA A 30 4.22 -15.32 10.74
N ALA A 31 3.98 -14.00 10.76
CA ALA A 31 3.37 -13.28 9.63
C ALA A 31 4.22 -13.38 8.35
N ALA A 32 5.55 -13.24 8.47
CA ALA A 32 6.47 -13.40 7.34
C ALA A 32 6.49 -14.85 6.79
N ARG A 33 6.38 -15.86 7.66
CA ARG A 33 6.31 -17.28 7.26
C ARG A 33 4.98 -17.63 6.58
N GLU A 34 3.89 -16.96 6.94
CA GLU A 34 2.58 -17.23 6.35
C GLU A 34 2.37 -16.55 4.98
N GLY A 35 2.99 -15.38 4.76
CA GLY A 35 3.00 -14.70 3.46
C GLY A 35 3.86 -15.41 2.40
N ALA A 36 4.94 -16.09 2.82
CA ALA A 36 5.92 -16.68 1.91
C ALA A 36 5.54 -18.06 1.31
N ARG A 37 4.41 -18.67 1.70
CA ARG A 37 4.06 -20.05 1.30
C ARG A 37 2.75 -20.21 0.53
N ARG A 38 1.99 -19.14 0.32
CA ARG A 38 0.76 -19.18 -0.50
C ARG A 38 1.11 -18.69 -1.91
N GLU A 39 0.92 -19.53 -2.92
CA GLU A 39 0.85 -19.05 -4.31
C GLU A 39 -0.35 -18.11 -4.40
N TRP A 40 -0.12 -16.90 -4.90
CA TRP A 40 -1.16 -15.89 -5.02
C TRP A 40 -1.74 -15.92 -6.42
N ASP A 41 -2.95 -16.46 -6.54
CA ASP A 41 -3.72 -16.43 -7.79
C ASP A 41 -4.10 -15.00 -8.18
N GLU A 42 -4.36 -14.78 -9.47
CA GLU A 42 -4.80 -13.48 -9.98
C GLU A 42 -6.05 -12.96 -9.29
N GLU A 43 -6.99 -13.88 -9.01
CA GLU A 43 -8.24 -13.56 -8.34
C GLU A 43 -8.02 -13.05 -6.91
N SER A 44 -7.20 -13.79 -6.16
CA SER A 44 -6.83 -13.46 -4.79
C SER A 44 -6.06 -12.14 -4.71
N LEU A 45 -5.13 -11.90 -5.63
CA LEU A 45 -4.41 -10.63 -5.71
C LEU A 45 -5.35 -9.46 -6.01
N GLY A 46 -6.28 -9.64 -6.93
CA GLY A 46 -7.28 -8.65 -7.26
C GLY A 46 -8.16 -8.29 -6.06
N ASP A 47 -8.61 -9.29 -5.30
CA ASP A 47 -9.44 -9.07 -4.12
C ASP A 47 -8.68 -8.37 -2.99
N VAL A 48 -7.43 -8.75 -2.76
CA VAL A 48 -6.55 -8.05 -1.81
C VAL A 48 -6.41 -6.59 -2.22
N PHE A 49 -6.14 -6.33 -3.49
CA PHE A 49 -6.00 -4.98 -4.02
C PHE A 49 -7.27 -4.16 -3.85
N MET A 50 -8.42 -4.68 -4.30
CA MET A 50 -9.70 -3.96 -4.24
C MET A 50 -10.14 -3.68 -2.79
N SER A 51 -9.88 -4.62 -1.87
CA SER A 51 -10.15 -4.45 -0.44
C SER A 51 -9.28 -3.35 0.18
N ASN A 52 -7.98 -3.33 -0.14
CA ASN A 52 -7.08 -2.29 0.33
C ASN A 52 -7.35 -0.92 -0.30
N LEU A 53 -7.77 -0.89 -1.57
CA LEU A 53 -8.18 0.35 -2.23
C LEU A 53 -9.39 0.98 -1.55
N ASP A 54 -10.39 0.18 -1.23
CA ASP A 54 -11.57 0.64 -0.49
C ASP A 54 -11.21 1.16 0.91
N ARG A 55 -10.29 0.48 1.61
CA ARG A 55 -9.78 0.94 2.89
C ARG A 55 -9.06 2.29 2.76
N SER A 56 -8.18 2.44 1.77
CA SER A 56 -7.47 3.70 1.53
C SER A 56 -8.43 4.85 1.16
N LEU A 57 -9.50 4.55 0.42
CA LEU A 57 -10.56 5.51 0.11
C LEU A 57 -11.31 5.98 1.36
N GLN A 58 -11.67 5.06 2.26
CA GLN A 58 -12.31 5.42 3.53
C GLN A 58 -11.40 6.29 4.39
N LEU A 59 -10.10 5.97 4.45
CA LEU A 59 -9.11 6.78 5.19
C LEU A 59 -8.94 8.18 4.60
N SER A 60 -9.11 8.33 3.28
CA SER A 60 -9.08 9.62 2.60
C SER A 60 -10.35 10.46 2.80
N ASP A 61 -11.38 9.94 3.46
CA ASP A 61 -12.65 10.62 3.74
C ASP A 61 -12.89 10.76 5.26
N PRO A 62 -12.22 11.71 5.94
CA PRO A 62 -12.33 11.87 7.39
C PRO A 62 -13.76 12.21 7.88
N TRP A 63 -14.57 12.80 7.00
CA TRP A 63 -15.95 13.19 7.32
C TRP A 63 -16.98 12.11 7.01
N GLY A 64 -16.55 10.98 6.43
CA GLY A 64 -17.44 9.86 6.15
C GLY A 64 -18.54 10.16 5.12
N LYS A 65 -18.31 11.08 4.18
CA LYS A 65 -19.25 11.42 3.10
C LYS A 65 -19.68 10.19 2.28
N TYR A 66 -18.83 9.17 2.20
CA TYR A 66 -19.08 7.95 1.43
C TYR A 66 -19.15 6.69 2.30
N ALA A 67 -19.36 6.83 3.61
CA ALA A 67 -19.40 5.72 4.56
C ALA A 67 -20.54 4.72 4.24
N ASP A 68 -21.72 5.24 3.85
CA ASP A 68 -22.91 4.42 3.59
C ASP A 68 -22.85 3.63 2.27
N LEU A 69 -21.90 3.94 1.38
CA LEU A 69 -21.77 3.26 0.10
C LEU A 69 -21.13 1.89 0.27
N SER A 70 -21.57 0.91 -0.53
CA SER A 70 -20.85 -0.37 -0.63
C SER A 70 -19.47 -0.17 -1.25
N ARG A 71 -18.57 -1.15 -1.08
CA ARG A 71 -17.21 -1.16 -1.65
C ARG A 71 -17.22 -0.79 -3.14
N ASN A 72 -18.04 -1.51 -3.93
CA ASN A 72 -18.07 -1.34 -5.38
C ASN A 72 -18.65 0.02 -5.76
N GLU A 73 -19.70 0.48 -5.10
CA GLU A 73 -20.29 1.80 -5.36
C GLU A 73 -19.33 2.94 -5.02
N ARG A 74 -18.60 2.82 -3.90
CA ARG A 74 -17.61 3.80 -3.47
C ARG A 74 -16.47 3.91 -4.48
N ILE A 75 -15.91 2.77 -4.91
CA ILE A 75 -14.86 2.74 -5.94
C ILE A 75 -15.41 3.29 -7.27
N SER A 76 -16.61 2.89 -7.69
CA SER A 76 -17.24 3.43 -8.91
C SER A 76 -17.32 4.95 -8.88
N LYS A 77 -17.80 5.50 -7.76
CA LYS A 77 -18.07 6.93 -7.63
C LYS A 77 -16.79 7.77 -7.51
N LEU A 78 -15.76 7.21 -6.89
CA LEU A 78 -14.53 7.95 -6.55
C LEU A 78 -13.38 7.69 -7.51
N PHE A 79 -13.37 6.61 -8.28
CA PHE A 79 -12.21 6.19 -9.08
C PHE A 79 -12.53 5.86 -10.54
N LEU A 80 -13.80 5.63 -10.89
CA LEU A 80 -14.20 5.37 -12.27
C LEU A 80 -14.72 6.64 -12.96
N CYS A 81 -14.48 6.72 -14.26
CA CYS A 81 -14.94 7.81 -15.11
C CYS A 81 -15.48 7.25 -16.43
N THR A 82 -16.45 7.92 -17.05
CA THR A 82 -16.80 7.60 -18.44
C THR A 82 -15.69 8.09 -19.39
N PRO A 83 -15.56 7.52 -20.60
CA PRO A 83 -14.60 8.01 -21.59
C PRO A 83 -14.79 9.50 -21.92
N ALA A 84 -16.04 9.98 -21.94
CA ALA A 84 -16.34 11.39 -22.16
C ALA A 84 -15.81 12.26 -21.02
N GLN A 85 -16.06 11.88 -19.76
CA GLN A 85 -15.53 12.57 -18.58
C GLN A 85 -14.00 12.54 -18.56
N LYS A 86 -13.38 11.44 -18.98
CA LYS A 86 -11.92 11.33 -19.08
C LYS A 86 -11.36 12.35 -20.08
N THR A 87 -11.95 12.46 -21.27
CA THR A 87 -11.52 13.45 -22.27
C THR A 87 -11.68 14.86 -21.75
N GLU A 88 -12.80 15.17 -21.08
CA GLU A 88 -13.03 16.47 -20.45
C GLU A 88 -11.98 16.79 -19.38
N LEU A 89 -11.70 15.83 -18.49
CA LEU A 89 -10.67 15.94 -17.44
C LEU A 89 -9.26 16.14 -18.00
N MET A 90 -8.96 15.57 -19.17
CA MET A 90 -7.65 15.67 -19.82
C MET A 90 -7.53 16.83 -20.82
N SER A 91 -8.62 17.58 -21.06
CA SER A 91 -8.64 18.66 -22.05
C SER A 91 -7.86 19.91 -21.62
N GLY A 92 -7.63 20.08 -20.32
CA GLY A 92 -6.87 21.20 -19.76
C GLY A 92 -5.38 20.92 -19.54
N CYS A 93 -4.56 21.98 -19.55
CA CYS A 93 -3.13 21.92 -19.19
C CYS A 93 -2.87 21.82 -17.67
N ARG A 94 -3.92 21.70 -16.84
CA ARG A 94 -3.81 21.61 -15.38
C ARG A 94 -4.61 20.42 -14.87
N ILE A 95 -3.98 19.60 -14.04
CA ILE A 95 -4.64 18.44 -13.44
C ILE A 95 -5.52 18.86 -12.27
N LEU A 96 -6.73 18.29 -12.19
CA LEU A 96 -7.62 18.54 -11.07
C LEU A 96 -7.00 18.03 -9.75
N PRO A 97 -7.13 18.76 -8.63
CA PRO A 97 -6.64 18.31 -7.32
C PRO A 97 -7.12 16.91 -6.93
N VAL A 98 -8.39 16.58 -7.24
CA VAL A 98 -9.00 15.28 -6.96
C VAL A 98 -8.25 14.14 -7.64
N LEU A 99 -7.79 14.32 -8.88
CA LEU A 99 -7.02 13.30 -9.59
C LEU A 99 -5.67 13.05 -8.90
N ARG A 100 -5.03 14.10 -8.37
CA ARG A 100 -3.76 13.94 -7.63
C ARG A 100 -3.95 13.07 -6.40
N THR A 101 -5.02 13.33 -5.64
CA THR A 101 -5.39 12.53 -4.48
C THR A 101 -5.71 11.09 -4.86
N GLN A 102 -6.47 10.85 -5.93
CA GLN A 102 -6.77 9.51 -6.42
C GLN A 102 -5.51 8.73 -6.79
N VAL A 103 -4.57 9.35 -7.51
CA VAL A 103 -3.30 8.70 -7.85
C VAL A 103 -2.53 8.33 -6.56
N SER A 104 -2.44 9.23 -5.59
CA SER A 104 -1.81 8.92 -4.29
C SER A 104 -2.49 7.75 -3.57
N VAL A 105 -3.83 7.74 -3.50
CA VAL A 105 -4.62 6.68 -2.85
C VAL A 105 -4.43 5.33 -3.55
N LEU A 106 -4.32 5.31 -4.88
CA LEU A 106 -4.02 4.07 -5.60
C LEU A 106 -2.69 3.47 -5.16
N PHE A 107 -1.61 4.26 -5.21
CA PHE A 107 -0.28 3.72 -4.89
C PHE A 107 -0.14 3.36 -3.41
N GLN A 108 -0.89 4.03 -2.53
CA GLN A 108 -1.06 3.61 -1.14
C GLN A 108 -1.75 2.24 -1.03
N ALA A 109 -2.81 2.01 -1.81
CA ALA A 109 -3.48 0.71 -1.87
C ALA A 109 -2.57 -0.40 -2.43
N VAL A 110 -1.74 -0.09 -3.43
CA VAL A 110 -0.71 -1.01 -3.96
C VAL A 110 0.32 -1.33 -2.88
N ALA A 111 0.81 -0.34 -2.15
CA ALA A 111 1.76 -0.54 -1.05
C ALA A 111 1.16 -1.44 0.05
N ALA A 112 -0.05 -1.15 0.53
CA ALA A 112 -0.75 -1.96 1.52
C ALA A 112 -1.00 -3.41 1.04
N SER A 113 -1.24 -3.59 -0.27
CA SER A 113 -1.40 -4.91 -0.87
C SER A 113 -0.09 -5.68 -0.94
N LEU A 114 0.98 -5.04 -1.36
CA LEU A 114 2.32 -5.63 -1.37
C LEU A 114 2.78 -5.99 0.05
N GLU A 115 2.52 -5.15 1.05
CA GLU A 115 2.83 -5.46 2.45
C GLU A 115 2.08 -6.71 2.93
N LYS A 116 0.78 -6.82 2.65
CA LYS A 116 -0.02 -7.99 3.02
C LYS A 116 0.44 -9.28 2.34
N VAL A 117 0.85 -9.19 1.07
CA VAL A 117 1.26 -10.34 0.26
C VAL A 117 2.69 -10.77 0.57
N SER A 118 3.60 -9.81 0.73
CA SER A 118 5.03 -10.06 0.90
C SER A 118 5.47 -10.24 2.36
N GLY A 119 4.76 -9.61 3.30
CA GLY A 119 5.15 -9.50 4.71
C GLY A 119 6.23 -8.44 4.97
N ASP A 120 6.73 -7.76 3.95
CA ASP A 120 7.69 -6.66 4.11
C ASP A 120 6.94 -5.36 4.44
N LEU A 121 7.57 -4.45 5.17
CA LEU A 121 7.04 -3.09 5.35
C LEU A 121 7.15 -2.34 4.00
N VAL A 122 6.03 -1.88 3.45
CA VAL A 122 5.98 -1.21 2.13
C VAL A 122 5.35 0.17 2.24
N GLN A 123 5.97 1.16 1.62
CA GLN A 123 5.50 2.54 1.58
C GLN A 123 5.34 3.03 0.15
N SER A 124 4.50 4.04 -0.06
CA SER A 124 4.32 4.71 -1.34
C SER A 124 4.62 6.20 -1.24
N MET A 125 5.22 6.76 -2.29
CA MET A 125 5.42 8.19 -2.47
C MET A 125 4.97 8.58 -3.87
N VAL A 126 4.12 9.60 -3.97
CA VAL A 126 3.67 10.16 -5.25
C VAL A 126 3.99 11.64 -5.25
N GLU A 127 4.72 12.08 -6.26
CA GLU A 127 5.06 13.48 -6.49
C GLU A 127 4.59 13.85 -7.89
N MET A 128 3.80 14.92 -8.00
CA MET A 128 3.20 15.34 -9.27
C MET A 128 2.99 16.85 -9.28
N ASN A 129 3.39 17.48 -10.38
CA ASN A 129 3.23 18.91 -10.60
C ASN A 129 1.78 19.27 -10.99
N GLU A 130 1.51 20.57 -11.17
CA GLU A 130 0.18 21.06 -11.54
C GLU A 130 -0.28 20.64 -12.95
N GLU A 131 0.66 20.28 -13.82
CA GLU A 131 0.40 19.86 -15.19
C GLU A 131 0.13 18.34 -15.29
N GLY A 132 0.35 17.59 -14.19
CA GLY A 132 0.15 16.14 -14.15
C GLY A 132 1.37 15.33 -14.59
N PHE A 133 2.56 15.93 -14.54
CA PHE A 133 3.84 15.23 -14.68
C PHE A 133 4.39 14.88 -13.30
N GLY A 134 4.90 13.67 -13.16
CA GLY A 134 5.38 13.22 -11.87
C GLY A 134 5.86 11.78 -11.86
N ARG A 135 6.07 11.27 -10.65
CA ARG A 135 6.45 9.88 -10.41
C ARG A 135 5.72 9.33 -9.19
N ALA A 136 5.31 8.08 -9.32
CA ALA A 136 4.85 7.26 -8.21
C ALA A 136 5.89 6.17 -7.93
N LEU A 137 6.24 6.03 -6.66
CA LEU A 137 7.22 5.09 -6.16
C LEU A 137 6.55 4.24 -5.09
N VAL A 138 6.69 2.92 -5.17
CA VAL A 138 6.36 2.00 -4.08
C VAL A 138 7.64 1.28 -3.71
N TYR A 139 8.03 1.34 -2.44
CA TYR A 139 9.34 0.89 -1.99
C TYR A 139 9.27 0.21 -0.63
N SER A 140 10.29 -0.62 -0.35
CA SER A 140 10.49 -1.28 0.93
C SER A 140 11.96 -1.18 1.32
N GLY A 141 12.23 -0.61 2.50
CA GLY A 141 13.59 -0.30 2.93
C GLY A 141 14.32 0.61 1.92
N ARG A 142 15.34 0.06 1.25
CA ARG A 142 16.13 0.76 0.22
C ARG A 142 15.77 0.38 -1.22
N THR A 143 14.86 -0.58 -1.39
CA THR A 143 14.51 -1.13 -2.70
C THR A 143 13.22 -0.51 -3.20
N VAL A 144 13.26 0.08 -4.40
CA VAL A 144 12.05 0.50 -5.09
C VAL A 144 11.45 -0.71 -5.79
N LEU A 145 10.22 -1.08 -5.41
CA LEU A 145 9.50 -2.24 -5.91
C LEU A 145 8.72 -1.93 -7.18
N VAL A 146 8.07 -0.75 -7.23
CA VAL A 146 7.31 -0.29 -8.39
C VAL A 146 7.66 1.17 -8.66
N VAL A 147 7.89 1.49 -9.93
CA VAL A 147 8.10 2.87 -10.40
C VAL A 147 7.14 3.14 -11.53
N HIS A 148 6.31 4.17 -11.39
CA HIS A 148 5.47 4.64 -12.48
C HIS A 148 5.75 6.10 -12.77
N SER A 149 6.08 6.41 -14.03
CA SER A 149 6.17 7.78 -14.50
C SER A 149 4.78 8.25 -14.92
N ILE A 150 4.33 9.36 -14.35
CA ILE A 150 3.01 9.93 -14.63
C ILE A 150 3.20 11.04 -15.66
N ARG A 151 2.49 10.94 -16.78
CA ARG A 151 2.46 11.96 -17.82
C ARG A 151 1.03 12.12 -18.32
N GLY A 152 0.49 13.34 -18.20
CA GLY A 152 -0.85 13.65 -18.70
C GLY A 152 -1.94 12.76 -18.09
N GLY A 153 -1.76 12.33 -16.84
CA GLY A 153 -2.74 11.50 -16.14
C GLY A 153 -2.77 10.01 -16.50
N VAL A 154 -1.99 9.51 -17.46
CA VAL A 154 -2.07 8.10 -17.88
C VAL A 154 -1.55 7.14 -16.77
N PRO A 155 -2.29 6.06 -16.43
CA PRO A 155 -3.53 5.55 -17.04
C PRO A 155 -4.85 6.08 -16.44
N PHE A 156 -4.79 6.95 -15.43
CA PHE A 156 -5.93 7.50 -14.72
C PHE A 156 -6.77 8.50 -15.55
N PRO A 157 -8.06 8.65 -15.22
CA PRO A 157 -8.91 7.73 -14.44
C PRO A 157 -9.33 6.49 -15.27
N PHE A 158 -9.86 5.46 -14.60
CA PHE A 158 -10.23 4.17 -15.23
C PHE A 158 -11.71 4.15 -15.65
N ALA A 159 -12.03 3.40 -16.71
CA ALA A 159 -13.41 3.28 -17.19
C ALA A 159 -14.23 2.21 -16.44
N GLU A 160 -13.58 1.14 -16.02
CA GLU A 160 -14.21 -0.08 -15.51
C GLU A 160 -13.40 -0.63 -14.32
N HIS A 161 -14.08 -1.34 -13.42
CA HIS A 161 -13.46 -2.00 -12.27
C HIS A 161 -12.38 -2.99 -12.70
N ASP A 162 -12.62 -3.75 -13.76
CA ASP A 162 -11.68 -4.77 -14.22
C ASP A 162 -10.35 -4.17 -14.66
N LYS A 163 -10.37 -3.00 -15.33
CA LYS A 163 -9.13 -2.31 -15.74
C LYS A 163 -8.34 -1.79 -14.54
N LEU A 164 -9.04 -1.23 -13.56
CA LEU A 164 -8.44 -0.80 -12.30
C LEU A 164 -7.82 -1.97 -11.54
N ARG A 165 -8.56 -3.09 -11.45
CA ARG A 165 -8.13 -4.33 -10.79
C ARG A 165 -6.90 -4.93 -11.47
N LEU A 166 -6.92 -5.10 -12.79
CA LEU A 166 -5.80 -5.62 -13.58
C LEU A 166 -4.56 -4.74 -13.46
N TYR A 167 -4.74 -3.40 -13.44
CA TYR A 167 -3.63 -2.48 -13.21
C TYR A 167 -3.00 -2.69 -11.82
N GLY A 168 -3.83 -2.77 -10.77
CA GLY A 168 -3.36 -3.05 -9.42
C GLY A 168 -2.60 -4.37 -9.31
N ILE A 169 -3.14 -5.45 -9.91
CA ILE A 169 -2.50 -6.76 -9.98
C ILE A 169 -1.14 -6.66 -10.69
N SER A 170 -1.07 -5.94 -11.82
CA SER A 170 0.18 -5.74 -12.56
C SER A 170 1.24 -5.08 -11.69
N CYS A 171 0.90 -4.01 -10.97
CA CYS A 171 1.81 -3.35 -10.04
C CYS A 171 2.27 -4.28 -8.91
N ILE A 172 1.37 -5.09 -8.35
CA ILE A 172 1.73 -6.04 -7.29
C ILE A 172 2.70 -7.11 -7.84
N ARG A 173 2.41 -7.68 -9.01
CA ARG A 173 3.29 -8.67 -9.66
C ARG A 173 4.67 -8.09 -9.96
N GLU A 174 4.73 -6.86 -10.49
CA GLU A 174 5.99 -6.14 -10.70
C GLU A 174 6.76 -5.98 -9.38
N GLY A 175 6.06 -5.53 -8.32
CA GLY A 175 6.65 -5.35 -7.01
C GLY A 175 7.23 -6.64 -6.42
N LEU A 176 6.50 -7.75 -6.51
CA LEU A 176 6.97 -9.06 -6.04
C LEU A 176 8.17 -9.57 -6.86
N LYS A 177 8.17 -9.36 -8.17
CA LYS A 177 9.30 -9.71 -9.04
C LYS A 177 10.55 -8.90 -8.67
N ASN A 178 10.39 -7.59 -8.47
CA ASN A 178 11.50 -6.70 -8.12
C ASN A 178 12.01 -6.97 -6.70
N ARG A 179 11.12 -7.32 -5.77
CA ARG A 179 11.48 -7.79 -4.42
C ARG A 179 12.45 -8.96 -4.49
N GLU A 180 12.12 -10.02 -5.24
CA GLU A 180 12.98 -11.20 -5.33
C GLU A 180 14.31 -10.86 -6.02
N ARG A 181 14.26 -10.07 -7.10
CA ARG A 181 15.46 -9.65 -7.84
C ARG A 181 16.43 -8.84 -6.99
N PHE A 182 15.93 -8.02 -6.08
CA PHE A 182 16.72 -7.08 -5.28
C PHE A 182 16.71 -7.42 -3.78
N ARG A 183 16.47 -8.68 -3.44
CA ARG A 183 16.37 -9.17 -2.05
C ARG A 183 17.57 -8.80 -1.20
N GLN A 184 18.77 -8.82 -1.78
CA GLN A 184 20.02 -8.42 -1.10
C GLN A 184 20.01 -6.97 -0.59
N LEU A 185 19.25 -6.06 -1.24
CA LEU A 185 19.15 -4.66 -0.85
C LEU A 185 18.11 -4.43 0.26
N GLN A 186 17.20 -5.39 0.47
CA GLN A 186 16.20 -5.34 1.55
C GLN A 186 16.80 -5.74 2.90
N LEU A 187 17.84 -6.57 2.92
CA LEU A 187 18.55 -6.94 4.14
C LEU A 187 19.27 -5.72 4.68
N SER A 188 18.67 -5.08 5.69
CA SER A 188 19.32 -3.99 6.38
C SER A 188 20.52 -4.52 7.18
N PRO A 189 21.63 -3.78 7.25
CA PRO A 189 22.78 -4.16 8.09
C PRO A 189 22.49 -4.08 9.61
N PHE A 190 21.26 -3.72 10.01
CA PHE A 190 20.84 -3.59 11.41
C PHE A 190 19.88 -4.71 11.86
N SER A 191 19.85 -5.83 11.11
CA SER A 191 19.04 -7.01 11.42
C SER A 191 19.81 -8.00 12.28
#